data_AF-A0A8T3RK92-F1
#
_entry.id   AF-A0A8T3RK92-F1
#
_cell.length_a   1.000
_cell.length_b   1.000
_cell.length_c   1.000
_cell.angle_alpha   90.00
_cell.angle_beta   90.00
_cell.angle_gamma   90.00
#
_symmetry.space_group_name_H-M   'P 1'
#
loop_
_entity.id
_entity.type
_entity.pdbx_description
1 polymer ?
#
loop_
_entity_poly.entity_id
_entity_poly.type
_entity_poly.pdbx_seq_one_letter_code
_entity_poly.pdbx_strand_id
1 'polypeptide(L)'
;MQREMIDQWAALSKGALESMKELGAINAKLVEKMTAQQEAILSTCLEASAKEVNLISVAKDPKDLLAHQTALASEYGAKFVEIVRGTNDLLSECKNELSAWAERGMEKTVAPFAGKPAKGK
;
A
#
# COMPACT_ATOMS: atom_id res chain seq x y z
N MET A 1 4.28 -39.25 20.81
CA MET A 1 5.53 -39.10 20.01
C MET A 1 5.31 -39.15 18.51
N GLN A 2 5.24 -40.30 17.81
CA GLN A 2 5.24 -40.27 16.32
C GLN A 2 3.99 -39.60 15.70
N ARG A 3 2.79 -39.89 16.24
CA ARG A 3 1.53 -39.26 15.80
C ARG A 3 1.46 -37.76 16.11
N GLU A 4 1.97 -37.39 17.29
CA GLU A 4 2.08 -36.01 17.76
C GLU A 4 3.06 -35.18 16.92
N MET A 5 4.14 -35.81 16.43
CA MET A 5 5.10 -35.23 15.50
C MET A 5 4.49 -34.99 14.11
N ILE A 6 3.65 -35.93 13.63
CA ILE A 6 2.89 -35.79 12.39
C ILE A 6 1.85 -34.67 12.50
N ASP A 7 1.13 -34.58 13.62
CA ASP A 7 0.14 -33.54 13.86
C ASP A 7 0.79 -32.13 13.95
N GLN A 8 1.95 -32.02 14.62
CA GLN A 8 2.74 -30.79 14.65
C GLN A 8 3.23 -30.39 13.25
N TRP A 9 3.70 -31.35 12.45
CA TRP A 9 4.13 -31.10 11.07
C TRP A 9 2.97 -30.63 10.18
N ALA A 10 1.79 -31.23 10.32
CA ALA A 10 0.59 -30.81 9.60
C ALA A 10 0.14 -29.39 10.00
N ALA A 11 0.21 -29.06 11.30
CA ALA A 11 -0.09 -27.73 11.81
C ALA A 11 0.90 -26.67 11.29
N LEU A 12 2.20 -26.97 11.31
CA LEU A 12 3.25 -26.11 10.73
C LEU A 12 3.05 -25.89 9.23
N SER A 13 2.78 -26.95 8.48
CA SER A 13 2.54 -26.87 7.02
C SER A 13 1.31 -26.03 6.70
N LYS A 14 0.23 -26.18 7.46
CA LYS A 14 -0.98 -25.35 7.32
C LYS A 14 -0.71 -23.89 7.67
N GLY A 15 0.01 -23.63 8.76
CA GLY A 15 0.40 -22.28 9.16
C GLY A 15 1.28 -21.58 8.12
N ALA A 16 2.23 -22.31 7.52
CA ALA A 16 3.07 -21.80 6.44
C ALA A 16 2.25 -21.44 5.18
N LEU A 17 1.29 -22.29 4.81
CA LEU A 17 0.40 -22.01 3.67
C LEU A 17 -0.47 -20.78 3.91
N GLU A 18 -1.01 -20.61 5.11
CA GLU A 18 -1.77 -19.42 5.50
C GLU A 18 -0.89 -18.16 5.47
N SER A 19 0.33 -18.22 6.02
CA SER A 19 1.28 -17.10 5.98
C SER A 19 1.67 -16.71 4.56
N MET A 20 1.83 -17.67 3.63
CA MET A 20 2.06 -17.35 2.21
C MET A 20 0.87 -16.67 1.55
N LYS A 21 -0.37 -17.07 1.88
CA LYS A 21 -1.58 -16.41 1.39
C LYS A 21 -1.71 -14.98 1.91
N GLU A 22 -1.42 -14.76 3.19
CA GLU A 22 -1.42 -13.41 3.79
C GLU A 22 -0.42 -12.49 3.08
N LEU A 23 0.81 -12.96 2.83
CA LEU A 23 1.82 -12.19 2.12
C LEU A 23 1.40 -11.88 0.67
N GLY A 24 0.79 -12.85 -0.02
CA GLY A 24 0.24 -12.65 -1.36
C GLY A 24 -0.85 -11.58 -1.39
N ALA A 25 -1.73 -11.55 -0.38
CA ALA A 25 -2.77 -10.54 -0.25
C ALA A 25 -2.20 -9.13 0.00
N ILE A 26 -1.18 -9.00 0.85
CA ILE A 26 -0.48 -7.73 1.11
C ILE A 26 0.10 -7.18 -0.21
N ASN A 27 0.78 -8.04 -0.98
CA ASN A 27 1.35 -7.63 -2.27
C ASN A 27 0.28 -7.23 -3.29
N ALA A 28 -0.83 -7.98 -3.39
CA ALA A 28 -1.93 -7.64 -4.30
C ALA A 28 -2.54 -6.28 -3.96
N LYS A 29 -2.80 -6.03 -2.67
CA LYS A 29 -3.31 -4.74 -2.17
C LYS A 29 -2.35 -3.59 -2.46
N LEU A 30 -1.04 -3.82 -2.29
CA LEU A 30 -0.02 -2.81 -2.61
C LEU A 30 -0.05 -2.45 -4.10
N VAL A 31 -0.07 -3.44 -4.98
CA VAL A 31 -0.15 -3.24 -6.43
C VAL A 31 -1.41 -2.49 -6.82
N GLU A 32 -2.58 -2.91 -6.32
CA GLU A 32 -3.87 -2.26 -6.59
C GLU A 32 -3.84 -0.77 -6.22
N LYS A 33 -3.38 -0.46 -5.01
CA LYS A 33 -3.34 0.93 -4.56
C LYS A 33 -2.29 1.76 -5.31
N MET A 34 -1.15 1.17 -5.68
CA MET A 34 -0.16 1.85 -6.53
C MET A 34 -0.72 2.13 -7.94
N THR A 35 -1.48 1.19 -8.51
CA THR A 35 -2.14 1.39 -9.81
C THR A 35 -3.16 2.52 -9.73
N ALA A 36 -4.02 2.55 -8.71
CA ALA A 36 -4.97 3.64 -8.48
C ALA A 36 -4.26 5.01 -8.39
N GLN A 37 -3.06 5.02 -7.81
CA GLN A 37 -2.27 6.24 -7.69
C GLN A 37 -1.64 6.69 -9.02
N GLN A 38 -1.21 5.75 -9.86
CA GLN A 38 -0.76 6.05 -11.23
C GLN A 38 -1.92 6.59 -12.10
N GLU A 39 -3.13 6.06 -11.93
CA GLU A 39 -4.34 6.60 -12.58
C GLU A 39 -4.64 8.03 -12.13
N ALA A 40 -4.54 8.32 -10.84
CA ALA A 40 -4.74 9.67 -10.30
C ALA A 40 -3.73 10.68 -10.87
N ILE A 41 -2.47 10.28 -11.02
CA ILE A 41 -1.43 11.10 -11.68
C ILE A 41 -1.80 11.33 -13.16
N LEU A 42 -2.15 10.28 -13.89
CA LEU A 42 -2.49 10.37 -15.31
C LEU A 42 -3.71 11.27 -15.54
N SER A 43 -4.77 11.09 -14.75
CA SER A 43 -5.96 11.93 -14.78
C SER A 43 -5.62 13.39 -14.52
N THR A 44 -4.76 13.66 -13.53
CA THR A 44 -4.28 15.02 -13.22
C THR A 44 -3.55 15.65 -14.41
N CYS A 45 -2.68 14.90 -15.10
CA CYS A 45 -1.97 15.37 -16.29
C CYS A 45 -2.91 15.62 -17.49
N LEU A 46 -3.91 14.77 -17.69
CA LEU A 46 -4.91 14.95 -18.74
C LEU A 46 -5.78 16.18 -18.49
N GLU A 47 -6.22 16.39 -17.25
CA GLU A 47 -6.93 17.61 -16.84
C GLU A 47 -6.08 18.87 -17.05
N ALA A 48 -4.76 18.79 -16.79
CA ALA A 48 -3.82 19.88 -17.04
C ALA A 48 -3.76 20.26 -18.50
N SER A 49 -3.51 19.26 -19.34
CA SER A 49 -3.43 19.43 -20.78
C SER A 49 -4.73 20.01 -21.33
N ALA A 50 -5.89 19.52 -20.87
CA ALA A 50 -7.19 20.01 -21.30
C ALA A 50 -7.42 21.48 -20.88
N LYS A 51 -7.08 21.85 -19.64
CA LYS A 51 -7.20 23.22 -19.15
C LYS A 51 -6.25 24.18 -19.88
N GLU A 52 -5.03 23.76 -20.16
CA GLU A 52 -4.04 24.57 -20.86
C GLU A 52 -4.47 24.84 -22.32
N VAL A 53 -4.96 23.83 -23.04
CA VAL A 53 -5.53 23.99 -24.38
C VAL A 53 -6.73 24.94 -24.36
N ASN A 54 -7.62 24.81 -23.38
CA ASN A 54 -8.78 25.70 -23.24
C ASN A 54 -8.34 27.15 -22.99
N LEU A 55 -7.36 27.35 -22.10
CA LEU A 55 -6.83 28.67 -21.78
C LEU A 55 -6.21 29.37 -22.98
N ILE A 56 -5.43 28.66 -23.78
CA ILE A 56 -4.85 29.19 -25.03
C ILE A 56 -5.96 29.61 -26.00
N SER A 57 -7.09 28.88 -26.03
CA SER A 57 -8.20 29.19 -26.95
C SER A 57 -9.07 30.38 -26.51
N VAL A 58 -9.09 30.73 -25.23
CA VAL A 58 -10.00 31.75 -24.66
C VAL A 58 -9.28 33.03 -24.22
N ALA A 59 -7.98 32.96 -23.89
CA ALA A 59 -7.25 34.12 -23.39
C ALA A 59 -7.05 35.20 -24.47
N LYS A 60 -7.61 36.40 -24.23
CA LYS A 60 -7.48 37.56 -25.12
C LYS A 60 -6.38 38.54 -24.70
N ASP A 61 -5.90 38.46 -23.45
CA ASP A 61 -4.95 39.40 -22.87
C ASP A 61 -3.84 38.67 -22.05
N PRO A 62 -2.56 39.10 -22.12
CA PRO A 62 -1.45 38.44 -21.41
C PRO A 62 -1.56 38.44 -19.88
N LYS A 63 -2.32 39.38 -19.30
CA LYS A 63 -2.54 39.45 -17.84
C LYS A 63 -3.44 38.34 -17.32
N ASP A 64 -4.45 37.95 -18.11
CA ASP A 64 -5.32 36.81 -17.79
C ASP A 64 -4.52 35.50 -17.85
N LEU A 65 -3.64 35.36 -18.86
CA LEU A 65 -2.74 34.21 -18.97
C LEU A 65 -1.89 33.99 -17.72
N LEU A 66 -1.32 35.06 -17.15
CA LEU A 66 -0.44 35.01 -15.98
C LEU A 66 -1.20 34.62 -14.69
N ALA A 67 -2.41 35.16 -14.51
CA ALA A 67 -3.29 34.78 -13.40
C ALA A 67 -3.70 33.30 -13.49
N HIS A 68 -4.03 32.83 -14.70
CA HIS A 68 -4.39 31.44 -14.95
C HIS A 68 -3.21 30.47 -14.79
N GLN A 69 -2.01 30.84 -15.22
CA GLN A 69 -0.80 30.04 -14.99
C GLN A 69 -0.52 29.85 -13.49
N THR A 70 -0.70 30.90 -12.70
CA THR A 70 -0.51 30.86 -11.24
C THR A 70 -1.54 29.95 -10.58
N ALA A 71 -2.81 30.03 -11.01
CA ALA A 71 -3.88 29.17 -10.51
C ALA A 71 -3.65 27.69 -10.86
N LEU A 72 -3.27 27.39 -12.11
CA LEU A 72 -2.89 26.04 -12.54
C LEU A 72 -1.72 25.50 -11.72
N ALA A 73 -0.65 26.29 -11.55
CA ALA A 73 0.52 25.88 -10.78
C ALA A 73 0.17 25.58 -9.31
N SER A 74 -0.70 26.37 -8.69
CA SER A 74 -1.19 26.11 -7.33
C SER A 74 -2.03 24.83 -7.24
N GLU A 75 -2.95 24.62 -8.18
CA GLU A 75 -3.80 23.43 -8.23
C GLU A 75 -2.96 22.15 -8.41
N TYR A 76 -2.01 22.15 -9.35
CA TYR A 76 -1.14 21.00 -9.56
C TYR A 76 -0.15 20.79 -8.43
N GLY A 77 0.34 21.87 -7.82
CA GLY A 77 1.16 21.80 -6.61
C GLY A 77 0.42 21.10 -5.47
N ALA A 78 -0.85 21.46 -5.24
CA ALA A 78 -1.70 20.82 -4.24
C ALA A 78 -1.93 19.33 -4.56
N LYS A 79 -2.34 18.99 -5.79
CA LYS A 79 -2.55 17.60 -6.22
C LYS A 79 -1.28 16.76 -6.10
N PHE A 80 -0.12 17.33 -6.44
CA PHE A 80 1.16 16.64 -6.30
C PHE A 80 1.48 16.34 -4.82
N VAL A 81 1.25 17.30 -3.92
CA VAL A 81 1.42 17.08 -2.48
C VAL A 81 0.47 15.99 -1.97
N GLU A 82 -0.77 15.95 -2.44
CA GLU A 82 -1.72 14.89 -2.09
C GLU A 82 -1.26 13.51 -2.59
N ILE A 83 -0.75 13.42 -3.82
CA ILE A 83 -0.16 12.20 -4.35
C ILE A 83 1.02 11.76 -3.46
N VAL A 84 1.95 12.65 -3.12
CA VAL A 84 3.09 12.31 -2.26
C VAL A 84 2.64 11.81 -0.88
N ARG A 85 1.65 12.48 -0.26
CA ARG A 85 1.07 12.04 1.02
C ARG A 85 0.43 10.66 0.89
N GLY A 86 -0.38 10.44 -0.15
CA GLY A 86 -1.00 9.15 -0.42
C GLY A 86 0.02 8.02 -0.60
N THR A 87 1.15 8.28 -1.28
CA THR A 87 2.24 7.29 -1.41
C THR A 87 2.83 6.96 -0.05
N ASN A 88 3.10 7.98 0.77
CA ASN A 88 3.73 7.78 2.06
C ASN A 88 2.81 7.02 3.03
N ASP A 89 1.52 7.31 3.02
CA ASP A 89 0.52 6.60 3.81
C ASP A 89 0.42 5.13 3.39
N LEU A 90 0.42 4.86 2.08
CA LEU A 90 0.43 3.51 1.50
C LEU A 90 1.68 2.71 1.88
N LEU A 91 2.85 3.33 1.81
CA LEU A 91 4.10 2.70 2.25
C LEU A 91 4.11 2.42 3.75
N SER A 92 3.57 3.33 4.55
CA SER A 92 3.43 3.16 6.00
C SER A 92 2.47 2.00 6.34
N GLU A 93 1.31 1.94 5.65
CA GLU A 93 0.35 0.85 5.81
C GLU A 93 0.97 -0.51 5.44
N CYS A 94 1.65 -0.59 4.29
CA CYS A 94 2.34 -1.80 3.85
C CYS A 94 3.42 -2.23 4.85
N LYS A 95 4.21 -1.29 5.37
CA LYS A 95 5.22 -1.57 6.41
C LYS A 95 4.57 -2.15 7.67
N ASN A 96 3.45 -1.59 8.11
CA ASN A 96 2.73 -2.08 9.30
C ASN A 96 2.15 -3.47 9.05
N GLU A 97 1.55 -3.72 7.89
CA GLU A 97 1.01 -5.04 7.51
C GLU A 97 2.09 -6.11 7.44
N LEU A 98 3.25 -5.79 6.85
CA LEU A 98 4.41 -6.69 6.80
C LEU A 98 4.99 -6.96 8.19
N SER A 99 5.07 -5.94 9.06
CA SER A 99 5.54 -6.10 10.44
C SER A 99 4.62 -7.03 11.23
N ALA A 100 3.30 -6.79 11.14
CA ALA A 100 2.31 -7.64 11.78
C ALA A 100 2.31 -9.07 11.21
N TRP A 101 2.53 -9.23 9.91
CA TRP A 101 2.70 -10.55 9.29
C TRP A 101 3.94 -11.29 9.83
N ALA A 102 5.07 -10.58 9.98
CA ALA A 102 6.30 -11.14 10.53
C ALA A 102 6.14 -11.55 12.01
N GLU A 103 5.45 -10.72 12.81
CA GLU A 103 5.11 -11.02 14.21
C GLU A 103 4.24 -12.28 14.32
N ARG A 104 3.17 -12.38 13.52
CA ARG A 104 2.33 -13.59 13.46
C ARG A 104 3.12 -14.82 13.01
N GLY A 105 4.05 -14.64 12.08
CA GLY A 105 4.95 -15.71 11.65
C GLY A 105 5.80 -16.23 12.80
N MET A 106 6.39 -15.34 13.61
CA MET A 106 7.16 -15.73 14.80
C MET A 106 6.28 -16.43 15.84
N GLU A 107 5.09 -15.92 16.16
CA GLU A 107 4.17 -16.58 17.11
C GLU A 107 3.79 -18.00 16.68
N LYS A 108 3.44 -18.20 15.41
CA LYS A 108 3.09 -19.51 14.85
C LYS A 108 4.26 -20.50 14.85
N THR A 109 5.50 -20.01 14.78
CA THR A 109 6.72 -20.84 14.75
C THR A 109 7.23 -21.16 16.15
N VAL A 110 7.02 -20.28 17.14
CA VAL A 110 7.51 -20.45 18.53
C VAL A 110 6.50 -21.19 19.41
N ALA A 111 5.20 -21.05 19.16
CA ALA A 111 4.14 -21.72 19.94
C ALA A 111 4.25 -23.27 20.02
N PRO A 112 4.72 -24.01 18.99
CA PRO A 112 4.93 -25.45 19.08
C PRO A 112 6.10 -25.88 19.99
N PHE A 113 7.05 -24.97 20.27
CA PHE A 113 8.27 -25.25 21.06
C PHE A 113 8.23 -24.64 22.47
N ALA A 114 7.27 -23.76 22.75
CA ALA A 114 6.94 -23.31 24.10
C ALA A 114 6.20 -24.44 24.85
N GLY A 115 6.96 -25.44 25.31
CA GLY A 115 6.42 -26.60 26.01
C GLY A 115 5.51 -26.23 27.18
N LYS A 116 4.40 -26.96 27.34
CA LYS A 116 3.57 -26.91 28.55
C LYS A 116 4.47 -27.03 29.79
N PRO A 117 4.31 -26.20 30.83
CA PRO A 117 5.04 -26.41 32.08
C PRO A 117 4.69 -27.80 32.60
N ALA A 118 5.72 -28.61 32.85
CA ALA A 118 5.58 -29.93 33.42
C ALA A 118 4.85 -29.79 34.76
N LYS A 119 3.59 -30.24 34.83
CA LYS A 119 2.88 -30.41 36.10
C LYS A 119 3.60 -31.53 36.85
N GLY A 120 4.43 -31.15 37.81
CA GLY A 120 5.11 -32.07 38.70
C GLY A 120 4.11 -32.97 39.43
N LYS A 121 4.47 -34.25 39.50
CA LYS A 121 4.05 -35.20 40.54
C LYS A 121 5.26 -36.03 40.89
#